data_AF-A0A6U6HSS6-F1
#
_entry.id   AF-A0A6U6HSS6-F1
#
_cell.length_a   1.000
_cell.length_b   1.000
_cell.length_c   1.000
_cell.angle_alpha   90.00
_cell.angle_beta   90.00
_cell.angle_gamma   90.00
#
_symmetry.space_group_name_H-M   'P 1'
#
loop_
_entity.id
_entity.type
_entity.pdbx_description
1 polymer ?
#
loop_
_entity_poly.entity_id
_entity_poly.type
_entity_poly.pdbx_seq_one_letter_code
_entity_poly.pdbx_strand_id
1 'polypeptide(L)'
;MGFEGLRPDALPEQQALLKGRAFSIHPLSAAGHLDGWRVLECTWQPILVFLFTLVLLTTPGIRYGAEGTTAVLQYVGLTVLLAYPVGAVALLLVGVGAAAAGTRVRSSAVAYWAWWPVWKLILCALAAWAGSSLGNSLWHTQLYPHARMERMQAYSGVDPRTATSTRLQDAGVVAFTASAGVDRTRSGCLHRGSTFCVAPIVPGGELAANSSEERQDFFMAGVDCCSCPGEFRCGAWDVPAAPGGLRIFDADRNDHFRLAAEEWATTHGRTLRRPMFFSWVTDPVAAYKELYDRATMVKAFALVVGPLTIVLAAVALNGAIGLLVGAKLAAPIETPLPPPGLGRALSSQLLPHMHRHYMLQQEEGGGAAPLVKYAVL
;
A
#
# COMPACT_ATOMS: atom_id res chain seq x y z
N MET A 1 -20.95 25.80 50.31
CA MET A 1 -20.89 27.24 50.63
C MET A 1 -22.05 27.90 49.92
N GLY A 2 -22.99 28.46 50.70
CA GLY A 2 -24.23 29.03 50.18
C GLY A 2 -23.98 30.33 49.43
N PHE A 3 -24.63 30.49 48.28
CA PHE A 3 -24.76 31.77 47.59
C PHE A 3 -25.92 32.54 48.23
N GLU A 4 -25.66 33.20 49.36
CA GLU A 4 -26.50 34.28 49.86
C GLU A 4 -25.99 35.59 49.28
N GLY A 5 -26.73 36.14 48.31
CA GLY A 5 -26.40 37.40 47.67
C GLY A 5 -27.09 37.61 46.32
N LEU A 6 -28.38 37.32 46.21
CA LEU A 6 -29.16 37.72 45.03
C LEU A 6 -29.58 39.18 45.20
N ARG A 7 -29.15 40.04 44.27
CA ARG A 7 -29.61 41.43 44.15
C ARG A 7 -31.15 41.45 44.08
N PRO A 8 -31.83 42.33 44.83
CA PRO A 8 -33.30 42.40 44.88
C PRO A 8 -33.96 42.88 43.57
N ASP A 9 -33.19 43.38 42.60
CA ASP A 9 -33.71 44.01 41.39
C ASP A 9 -33.63 43.12 40.13
N ALA A 10 -33.36 41.82 40.28
CA ALA A 10 -33.29 40.91 39.14
C ALA A 10 -34.70 40.61 38.61
N LEU A 11 -34.91 40.80 37.30
CA LEU A 11 -36.16 40.44 36.62
C LEU A 11 -36.55 38.98 36.93
N PRO A 12 -37.85 38.67 37.07
CA PRO A 12 -38.32 37.32 37.40
C PRO A 12 -37.82 36.25 36.40
N GLU A 13 -37.56 36.63 35.15
CA GLU A 13 -36.93 35.79 34.14
C GLU A 13 -35.49 35.41 34.49
N GLN A 14 -34.70 36.33 35.04
CA GLN A 14 -33.32 36.06 35.47
C GLN A 14 -33.29 35.16 36.71
N GLN A 15 -34.26 35.32 37.61
CA GLN A 15 -34.41 34.42 38.76
C GLN A 15 -34.90 33.03 38.36
N ALA A 16 -35.75 32.91 37.33
CA ALA A 16 -36.14 31.63 36.75
C ALA A 16 -34.96 30.91 36.09
N LEU A 17 -34.11 31.66 35.36
CA LEU A 17 -32.88 31.16 34.76
C LEU A 17 -31.84 30.70 35.80
N LEU A 18 -31.76 31.37 36.95
CA LEU A 18 -30.86 31.00 38.05
C LEU A 18 -31.38 29.85 38.92
N LYS A 19 -32.70 29.73 39.10
CA LYS A 19 -33.33 28.64 39.87
C LYS A 19 -33.48 27.35 39.06
N GLY A 20 -33.51 27.45 37.73
CA GLY A 20 -33.40 26.28 36.85
C GLY A 20 -32.05 25.61 37.07
N ARG A 21 -32.03 24.45 37.75
CA ARG A 21 -30.86 23.56 37.89
C ARG A 21 -30.37 22.97 36.55
N ALA A 22 -30.63 23.63 35.42
CA ALA A 22 -30.40 23.17 34.07
C ALA A 22 -29.06 23.64 33.48
N PHE A 23 -28.21 24.33 34.24
CA PHE A 23 -26.81 24.49 33.88
C PHE A 23 -25.97 23.40 34.55
N SER A 24 -26.17 22.14 34.15
CA SER A 24 -25.00 21.27 34.09
C SER A 24 -24.15 21.85 32.96
N ILE A 25 -23.14 22.64 33.31
CA ILE A 25 -22.05 22.90 32.39
C ILE A 25 -21.30 21.57 32.29
N HIS A 26 -21.92 20.57 31.67
CA HIS A 26 -21.16 19.47 31.12
C HIS A 26 -20.19 20.15 30.17
N PRO A 27 -18.87 19.92 30.30
CA PRO A 27 -17.95 20.41 29.31
C PRO A 27 -18.45 19.85 27.98
N LEU A 28 -19.06 20.71 27.14
CA LEU A 28 -19.36 20.44 25.75
C LEU A 28 -18.10 19.76 25.24
N SER A 29 -18.17 18.45 25.01
CA SER A 29 -16.99 17.59 24.93
C SER A 29 -15.95 18.32 24.11
N ALA A 30 -14.89 18.83 24.75
CA ALA A 30 -14.08 19.87 24.14
C ALA A 30 -13.55 19.29 22.83
N ALA A 31 -14.05 19.81 21.71
CA ALA A 31 -13.62 19.36 20.41
C ALA A 31 -12.10 19.56 20.35
N GLY A 32 -11.35 18.48 20.19
CA GLY A 32 -9.89 18.51 20.25
C GLY A 32 -9.24 17.90 21.50
N HIS A 33 -9.97 17.44 22.53
CA HIS A 33 -9.34 16.66 23.62
C HIS A 33 -8.92 15.28 23.11
N LEU A 34 -7.60 15.06 23.06
CA LEU A 34 -6.97 13.80 22.63
C LEU A 34 -7.02 12.77 23.77
N ASP A 35 -8.13 12.06 23.91
CA ASP A 35 -8.14 10.84 24.72
C ASP A 35 -7.44 9.73 23.91
N GLY A 36 -6.43 9.08 24.49
CA GLY A 36 -5.69 8.01 23.80
C GLY A 36 -6.60 6.87 23.29
N TRP A 37 -7.71 6.62 24.00
CA TRP A 37 -8.73 5.66 23.58
C TRP A 37 -9.43 6.06 22.27
N ARG A 38 -9.74 7.35 22.08
CA ARG A 38 -10.38 7.85 20.85
C ARG A 38 -9.45 7.72 19.64
N VAL A 39 -8.16 7.96 19.85
CA VAL A 39 -7.15 7.75 18.79
C VAL A 39 -7.11 6.27 18.41
N LEU A 40 -7.13 5.36 19.38
CA LEU A 40 -7.17 3.92 19.13
C LEU A 40 -8.43 3.52 18.35
N GLU A 41 -9.62 3.97 18.76
CA GLU A 41 -10.89 3.70 18.08
C GLU A 41 -10.92 4.15 16.61
N CYS A 42 -10.23 5.25 16.30
CA CYS A 42 -10.13 5.76 14.92
C CYS A 42 -9.09 5.02 14.08
N THR A 43 -8.00 4.54 14.70
CA THR A 43 -6.80 4.06 13.99
C THR A 43 -6.73 2.54 13.84
N TRP A 44 -7.35 1.75 14.73
CA TRP A 44 -7.20 0.28 14.69
C TRP A 44 -7.65 -0.33 13.35
N GLN A 45 -8.73 0.19 12.76
CA GLN A 45 -9.29 -0.35 11.52
C GLN A 45 -8.41 -0.06 10.28
N PRO A 46 -7.97 1.19 10.00
CA PRO A 46 -7.04 1.43 8.89
C PRO A 46 -5.70 0.71 9.09
N ILE A 47 -5.21 0.59 10.33
CA ILE A 47 -4.02 -0.22 10.64
C ILE A 47 -4.27 -1.68 10.24
N LEU A 48 -5.39 -2.26 10.65
CA LEU A 48 -5.74 -3.65 10.32
C LEU A 48 -5.83 -3.87 8.80
N VAL A 49 -6.43 -2.94 8.06
CA VAL A 49 -6.51 -2.98 6.59
C VAL A 49 -5.12 -2.97 5.95
N PHE A 50 -4.23 -2.08 6.40
CA PHE A 50 -2.86 -2.02 5.91
C PHE A 50 -2.08 -3.30 6.20
N LEU A 51 -2.12 -3.79 7.45
CA LEU A 51 -1.43 -5.00 7.87
C LEU A 51 -1.94 -6.23 7.11
N PHE A 52 -3.26 -6.37 6.98
CA PHE A 52 -3.89 -7.46 6.24
C PHE A 52 -3.41 -7.51 4.79
N THR A 53 -3.49 -6.38 4.07
CA THR A 53 -3.11 -6.30 2.65
C THR A 53 -1.62 -6.57 2.45
N LEU A 54 -0.75 -5.94 3.25
CA LEU A 54 0.70 -6.10 3.16
C LEU A 54 1.12 -7.56 3.44
N VAL A 55 0.61 -8.17 4.51
CA VAL A 55 0.97 -9.54 4.89
C VAL A 55 0.47 -10.54 3.86
N LEU A 56 -0.78 -10.43 3.42
CA LEU A 56 -1.36 -11.35 2.43
C LEU A 56 -0.56 -11.32 1.12
N LEU A 57 -0.21 -10.13 0.63
CA LEU A 57 0.51 -9.95 -0.63
C LEU A 57 1.99 -10.31 -0.55
N THR A 58 2.59 -10.32 0.63
CA THR A 58 4.01 -10.67 0.81
C THR A 58 4.24 -12.11 1.24
N THR A 59 3.19 -12.91 1.46
CA THR A 59 3.32 -14.31 1.89
C THR A 59 3.57 -15.24 0.69
N PRO A 60 4.78 -15.84 0.54
CA PRO A 60 5.14 -16.58 -0.67
C PRO A 60 4.37 -17.88 -0.87
N GLY A 61 4.06 -18.59 0.21
CA GLY A 61 3.43 -19.92 0.15
C GLY A 61 2.07 -19.91 -0.56
N ILE A 62 1.25 -18.90 -0.29
CA ILE A 62 -0.10 -18.78 -0.88
C ILE A 62 0.00 -18.14 -2.27
N ARG A 63 0.78 -17.05 -2.40
CA ARG A 63 0.78 -16.22 -3.60
C ARG A 63 1.47 -16.87 -4.79
N TYR A 64 2.56 -17.62 -4.59
CA TYR A 64 3.27 -18.25 -5.71
C TYR A 64 2.47 -19.37 -6.35
N GLY A 65 1.77 -20.19 -5.55
CA GLY A 65 1.07 -21.38 -6.06
C GLY A 65 -0.29 -21.07 -6.69
N ALA A 66 -0.95 -20.00 -6.24
CA ALA A 66 -2.32 -19.70 -6.65
C ALA A 66 -2.61 -18.19 -6.57
N GLU A 67 -2.07 -17.43 -7.52
CA GLU A 67 -2.26 -15.96 -7.61
C GLU A 67 -3.74 -15.56 -7.56
N GLY A 68 -4.62 -16.33 -8.23
CA GLY A 68 -6.07 -16.11 -8.20
C GLY A 68 -6.67 -16.23 -6.80
N THR A 69 -6.20 -17.19 -5.98
CA THR A 69 -6.71 -17.34 -4.59
C THR A 69 -6.28 -16.18 -3.72
N THR A 70 -5.05 -15.67 -3.88
CA THR A 70 -4.62 -14.48 -3.14
C THR A 70 -5.39 -13.23 -3.52
N ALA A 71 -5.72 -13.06 -4.80
CA ALA A 71 -6.56 -11.96 -5.25
C ALA A 71 -7.98 -12.06 -4.64
N VAL A 72 -8.60 -13.26 -4.67
CA VAL A 72 -9.91 -13.48 -4.04
C VAL A 72 -9.87 -13.19 -2.55
N LEU A 73 -8.88 -13.70 -1.81
CA LEU A 73 -8.72 -13.43 -0.38
C LEU A 73 -8.54 -11.94 -0.10
N GLN A 74 -7.78 -11.23 -0.93
CA GLN A 74 -7.58 -9.79 -0.79
C GLN A 74 -8.88 -9.02 -1.01
N TYR A 75 -9.61 -9.30 -2.09
CA TYR A 75 -10.87 -8.61 -2.38
C TYR A 75 -11.93 -8.92 -1.32
N VAL A 76 -12.10 -10.18 -0.91
CA VAL A 76 -13.06 -10.57 0.14
C VAL A 76 -12.68 -9.95 1.49
N GLY A 77 -11.39 -9.97 1.86
CA GLY A 77 -10.94 -9.34 3.09
C GLY A 77 -11.15 -7.83 3.10
N LEU A 78 -10.85 -7.16 1.97
CA LEU A 78 -11.08 -5.72 1.83
C LEU A 78 -12.56 -5.35 1.85
N THR A 79 -13.44 -6.13 1.21
CA THR A 79 -14.88 -5.84 1.25
C THR A 79 -15.43 -5.97 2.67
N VAL A 80 -15.03 -7.00 3.42
CA VAL A 80 -15.44 -7.18 4.82
C VAL A 80 -14.89 -6.04 5.70
N LEU A 81 -13.61 -5.71 5.59
CA LEU A 81 -12.98 -4.68 6.40
C LEU A 81 -13.48 -3.26 6.06
N LEU A 82 -13.89 -3.00 4.82
CA LEU A 82 -14.42 -1.70 4.39
C LEU A 82 -15.94 -1.58 4.55
N ALA A 83 -16.68 -2.67 4.77
CA ALA A 83 -18.13 -2.64 4.92
C ALA A 83 -18.60 -1.70 6.04
N TYR A 84 -17.91 -1.70 7.18
CA TYR A 84 -18.25 -0.82 8.32
C TYR A 84 -18.10 0.68 7.98
N PRO A 85 -16.94 1.20 7.54
CA PRO A 85 -16.80 2.63 7.25
C PRO A 85 -17.65 3.07 6.07
N VAL A 86 -17.84 2.21 5.06
CA VAL A 86 -18.75 2.48 3.94
C VAL A 86 -20.20 2.59 4.44
N GLY A 87 -20.65 1.66 5.27
CA GLY A 87 -21.98 1.67 5.86
C GLY A 87 -22.22 2.91 6.75
N ALA A 88 -21.23 3.30 7.55
CA ALA A 88 -21.30 4.50 8.39
C ALA A 88 -21.45 5.79 7.57
N VAL A 89 -20.67 5.95 6.49
CA VAL A 89 -20.77 7.10 5.58
C VAL A 89 -22.08 7.06 4.80
N ALA A 90 -22.52 5.91 4.31
CA ALA A 90 -23.79 5.77 3.60
C ALA A 90 -24.98 6.18 4.49
N LEU A 91 -25.02 5.73 5.74
CA LEU A 91 -26.05 6.14 6.69
C LEU A 91 -26.00 7.63 7.02
N LEU A 92 -24.82 8.20 7.15
CA LEU A 92 -24.66 9.65 7.31
C LEU A 92 -25.25 10.41 6.13
N LEU A 93 -24.94 10.00 4.90
CA LEU A 93 -25.47 10.64 3.69
C LEU A 93 -26.99 10.55 3.62
N VAL A 94 -27.56 9.38 3.97
CA VAL A 94 -29.03 9.20 4.05
C VAL A 94 -29.63 10.09 5.14
N GLY A 95 -29.01 10.16 6.32
CA GLY A 95 -29.46 11.01 7.43
C GLY A 95 -29.43 12.50 7.09
N VAL A 96 -28.35 12.97 6.46
CA VAL A 96 -28.21 14.35 5.99
C VAL A 96 -29.23 14.65 4.88
N GLY A 97 -29.43 13.73 3.94
CA GLY A 97 -30.42 13.89 2.87
C GLY A 97 -31.85 13.97 3.39
N ALA A 98 -32.22 13.10 4.34
CA ALA A 98 -33.53 13.11 4.98
C ALA A 98 -33.75 14.40 5.81
N ALA A 99 -32.73 14.84 6.55
CA ALA A 99 -32.79 16.06 7.34
C ALA A 99 -32.90 17.31 6.44
N ALA A 100 -32.19 17.34 5.31
CA ALA A 100 -32.25 18.43 4.33
C ALA A 100 -33.61 18.53 3.62
N ALA A 101 -34.32 17.42 3.47
CA ALA A 101 -35.66 17.39 2.88
C ALA A 101 -36.76 17.92 3.84
N GLY A 102 -36.57 17.76 5.16
CA GLY A 102 -37.58 18.12 6.16
C GLY A 102 -37.31 19.43 6.94
N THR A 103 -36.06 19.88 7.01
CA THR A 103 -35.64 21.01 7.87
C THR A 103 -34.45 21.77 7.28
N ARG A 104 -34.19 23.01 7.72
CA ARG A 104 -32.96 23.73 7.38
C ARG A 104 -31.79 23.19 8.19
N VAL A 105 -31.01 22.28 7.61
CA VAL A 105 -29.79 21.73 8.22
C VAL A 105 -28.65 22.75 8.16
N ARG A 106 -27.99 23.02 9.29
CA ARG A 106 -26.80 23.88 9.33
C ARG A 106 -25.58 23.12 8.80
N SER A 107 -24.90 23.69 7.80
CA SER A 107 -23.70 23.08 7.20
C SER A 107 -22.57 22.83 8.22
N SER A 108 -22.47 23.68 9.24
CA SER A 108 -21.49 23.55 10.33
C SER A 108 -21.71 22.29 11.19
N ALA A 109 -22.95 21.86 11.36
CA ALA A 109 -23.30 20.64 12.09
C ALA A 109 -22.91 19.40 11.28
N VAL A 110 -23.25 19.40 9.99
CA VAL A 110 -22.91 18.31 9.07
C VAL A 110 -21.40 18.13 8.98
N ALA A 111 -20.64 19.22 8.85
CA ALA A 111 -19.18 19.18 8.78
C ALA A 111 -18.56 18.53 10.02
N TYR A 112 -19.06 18.84 11.23
CA TYR A 112 -18.58 18.26 12.48
C TYR A 112 -18.86 16.75 12.56
N TRP A 113 -20.12 16.35 12.32
CA TRP A 113 -20.55 14.96 12.48
C TRP A 113 -20.05 14.03 11.36
N ALA A 114 -19.87 14.55 10.15
CA ALA A 114 -19.33 13.78 9.02
C ALA A 114 -17.80 13.60 9.11
N TRP A 115 -17.08 14.45 9.85
CA TRP A 115 -15.62 14.48 9.88
C TRP A 115 -15.00 13.12 10.13
N TRP A 116 -15.34 12.47 11.25
CA TRP A 116 -14.70 11.22 11.66
C TRP A 116 -15.04 10.04 10.74
N PRO A 117 -16.31 9.78 10.37
CA PRO A 117 -16.62 8.68 9.47
C PRO A 117 -16.04 8.85 8.06
N VAL A 118 -16.05 10.07 7.52
CA VAL A 118 -15.47 10.36 6.20
C VAL A 118 -13.96 10.15 6.22
N TRP A 119 -13.24 10.74 7.19
CA TRP A 119 -11.80 10.56 7.28
C TRP A 119 -11.40 9.11 7.59
N LYS A 120 -12.18 8.39 8.40
CA LYS A 120 -11.96 6.96 8.63
C LYS A 120 -12.04 6.16 7.33
N LEU A 121 -13.04 6.42 6.48
CA LEU A 121 -13.16 5.78 5.17
C LEU A 121 -11.95 6.12 4.28
N ILE A 122 -11.55 7.39 4.23
CA ILE A 122 -10.39 7.85 3.45
C ILE A 122 -9.11 7.18 3.93
N LEU A 123 -8.85 7.15 5.24
CA LEU A 123 -7.68 6.50 5.82
C LEU A 123 -7.67 5.00 5.53
N CYS A 124 -8.80 4.31 5.61
CA CYS A 124 -8.90 2.89 5.24
C CYS A 124 -8.64 2.66 3.75
N ALA A 125 -9.16 3.53 2.87
CA ALA A 125 -8.92 3.44 1.43
C ALA A 125 -7.44 3.69 1.08
N LEU A 126 -6.82 4.70 1.68
CA LEU A 126 -5.40 4.98 1.52
C LEU A 126 -4.52 3.86 2.08
N ALA A 127 -4.89 3.31 3.24
CA ALA A 127 -4.22 2.15 3.83
C ALA A 127 -4.29 0.92 2.92
N ALA A 128 -5.46 0.63 2.34
CA ALA A 128 -5.64 -0.46 1.38
C ALA A 128 -4.80 -0.25 0.12
N TRP A 129 -4.80 0.97 -0.44
CA TRP A 129 -4.00 1.31 -1.61
C TRP A 129 -2.50 1.19 -1.33
N ALA A 130 -2.01 1.80 -0.25
CA ALA A 130 -0.59 1.79 0.12
C ALA A 130 -0.10 0.37 0.42
N GLY A 131 -0.85 -0.41 1.20
CA GLY A 131 -0.52 -1.80 1.50
C GLY A 131 -0.54 -2.68 0.25
N SER A 132 -1.48 -2.46 -0.66
CA SER A 132 -1.57 -3.19 -1.93
C SER A 132 -0.42 -2.84 -2.88
N SER A 133 -0.12 -1.56 -3.06
CA SER A 133 0.96 -1.08 -3.91
C SER A 133 2.32 -1.57 -3.41
N LEU A 134 2.60 -1.40 -2.12
CA LEU A 134 3.85 -1.84 -1.51
C LEU A 134 3.98 -3.37 -1.54
N GLY A 135 2.93 -4.10 -1.17
CA GLY A 135 2.93 -5.56 -1.20
C GLY A 135 3.10 -6.12 -2.61
N ASN A 136 2.49 -5.49 -3.62
CA ASN A 136 2.68 -5.86 -5.03
C ASN A 136 4.09 -5.56 -5.52
N SER A 137 4.62 -4.37 -5.20
CA SER A 137 5.98 -3.98 -5.56
C SER A 137 7.01 -4.94 -4.96
N LEU A 138 6.91 -5.24 -3.66
CA LEU A 138 7.81 -6.19 -2.98
C LEU A 138 7.72 -7.59 -3.58
N TRP A 139 6.52 -8.01 -3.96
CA TRP A 139 6.32 -9.30 -4.61
C TRP A 139 7.07 -9.40 -5.93
N HIS A 140 6.76 -8.53 -6.88
CA HIS A 140 7.32 -8.66 -8.23
C HIS A 140 8.81 -8.36 -8.29
N THR A 141 9.32 -7.46 -7.44
CA THR A 141 10.73 -7.05 -7.50
C THR A 141 11.66 -7.98 -6.73
N GLN A 142 11.22 -8.60 -5.62
CA GLN A 142 12.11 -9.33 -4.72
C GLN A 142 11.61 -10.75 -4.42
N LEU A 143 10.38 -10.89 -3.91
CA LEU A 143 9.88 -12.17 -3.40
C LEU A 143 9.56 -13.19 -4.51
N TYR A 144 9.03 -12.74 -5.65
CA TYR A 144 8.70 -13.61 -6.78
C TYR A 144 9.97 -14.20 -7.42
N PRO A 145 11.01 -13.39 -7.77
CA PRO A 145 12.29 -13.94 -8.22
C PRO A 145 12.90 -14.92 -7.21
N HIS A 146 12.88 -14.57 -5.92
CA HIS A 146 13.40 -15.45 -4.86
C HIS A 146 12.64 -16.78 -4.79
N ALA A 147 11.30 -16.75 -4.68
CA ALA A 147 10.47 -17.95 -4.57
C ALA A 147 10.55 -18.83 -5.84
N ARG A 148 10.79 -18.21 -7.00
CA ARG A 148 11.04 -18.95 -8.23
C ARG A 148 12.39 -19.66 -8.17
N MET A 149 13.46 -18.93 -7.82
CA MET A 149 14.84 -19.46 -7.68
C MET A 149 14.95 -20.56 -6.63
N GLU A 150 14.21 -20.47 -5.53
CA GLU A 150 14.16 -21.49 -4.48
C GLU A 150 13.73 -22.88 -5.00
N ARG A 151 12.97 -22.92 -6.11
CA ARG A 151 12.49 -24.17 -6.74
C ARG A 151 13.40 -24.68 -7.85
N MET A 152 14.53 -24.02 -8.08
CA MET A 152 15.49 -24.35 -9.13
C MET A 152 16.82 -24.81 -8.54
N GLN A 153 17.64 -25.44 -9.39
CA GLN A 153 18.95 -25.91 -9.00
C GLN A 153 19.98 -24.78 -9.05
N ALA A 154 20.95 -24.85 -8.14
CA ALA A 154 22.13 -24.00 -8.14
C ALA A 154 23.30 -24.81 -8.69
N TYR A 155 24.02 -24.25 -9.66
CA TYR A 155 25.18 -24.88 -10.28
C TYR A 155 26.43 -24.03 -10.08
N SER A 156 27.55 -24.68 -9.82
CA SER A 156 28.85 -24.03 -9.65
C SER A 156 29.89 -24.62 -10.59
N GLY A 157 30.86 -23.82 -11.02
CA GLY A 157 31.92 -24.27 -11.91
C GLY A 157 31.42 -24.59 -13.32
N VAL A 158 30.40 -23.85 -13.79
CA VAL A 158 29.88 -24.03 -15.14
C VAL A 158 30.85 -23.45 -16.16
N ASP A 159 31.40 -24.30 -17.03
CA ASP A 159 32.24 -23.88 -18.15
C ASP A 159 31.38 -23.66 -19.41
N PRO A 160 31.34 -22.44 -19.97
CA PRO A 160 30.55 -22.14 -21.17
C PRO A 160 30.94 -22.97 -22.41
N ARG A 161 32.15 -23.54 -22.47
CA ARG A 161 32.60 -24.38 -23.59
C ARG A 161 31.91 -25.74 -23.63
N THR A 162 31.78 -26.36 -22.45
CA THR A 162 31.35 -27.75 -22.30
C THR A 162 29.90 -27.87 -21.85
N ALA A 163 29.42 -26.89 -21.08
CA ALA A 163 28.04 -26.84 -20.65
C ALA A 163 27.12 -26.50 -21.82
N THR A 164 25.91 -27.04 -21.79
CA THR A 164 24.90 -26.74 -22.80
C THR A 164 23.67 -26.19 -22.11
N SER A 165 22.95 -25.30 -22.78
CA SER A 165 21.73 -24.73 -22.18
C SER A 165 20.67 -25.78 -21.89
N THR A 166 20.65 -26.89 -22.63
CA THR A 166 19.68 -27.98 -22.44
C THR A 166 19.91 -28.73 -21.12
N ARG A 167 21.15 -28.80 -20.62
CA ARG A 167 21.48 -29.45 -19.34
C ARG A 167 21.20 -28.58 -18.12
N LEU A 168 21.04 -27.28 -18.31
CA LEU A 168 20.88 -26.28 -17.26
C LEU A 168 19.52 -25.57 -17.33
N GLN A 169 18.51 -26.25 -17.90
CA GLN A 169 17.15 -25.70 -18.05
C GLN A 169 16.43 -25.49 -16.71
N ASP A 170 16.87 -26.13 -15.64
CA ASP A 170 16.41 -26.01 -14.27
C ASP A 170 17.36 -25.15 -13.40
N ALA A 171 18.40 -24.57 -13.99
CA ALA A 171 19.32 -23.70 -13.28
C ALA A 171 18.67 -22.34 -12.98
N GLY A 172 18.65 -21.95 -11.71
CA GLY A 172 18.23 -20.62 -11.25
C GLY A 172 19.40 -19.72 -10.90
N VAL A 173 20.44 -20.33 -10.31
CA VAL A 173 21.65 -19.67 -9.82
C VAL A 173 22.84 -20.39 -10.44
N VAL A 174 23.71 -19.66 -11.13
CA VAL A 174 24.89 -20.23 -11.81
C VAL A 174 26.13 -19.45 -11.43
N ALA A 175 27.14 -20.13 -10.89
CA ALA A 175 28.49 -19.63 -10.78
C ALA A 175 29.33 -20.25 -11.91
N PHE A 176 29.82 -19.41 -12.82
CA PHE A 176 30.68 -19.85 -13.91
C PHE A 176 32.11 -20.11 -13.41
N THR A 177 32.91 -20.85 -14.18
CA THR A 177 34.33 -21.06 -13.87
C THR A 177 35.11 -19.74 -13.94
N ALA A 178 36.26 -19.66 -13.25
CA ALA A 178 37.14 -18.50 -13.32
C ALA A 178 37.70 -18.22 -14.73
N SER A 179 37.65 -19.22 -15.61
CA SER A 179 38.03 -19.09 -17.01
C SER A 179 36.91 -18.52 -17.89
N ALA A 180 35.68 -18.37 -17.38
CA ALA A 180 34.59 -17.75 -18.10
C ALA A 180 34.63 -16.23 -17.93
N GLY A 181 34.28 -15.51 -18.98
CA GLY A 181 34.09 -14.07 -18.95
C GLY A 181 32.95 -13.64 -19.88
N VAL A 182 32.59 -12.37 -19.81
CA VAL A 182 31.57 -11.78 -20.66
C VAL A 182 32.27 -11.00 -21.76
N ASP A 183 31.97 -11.27 -23.03
CA ASP A 183 32.49 -10.43 -24.13
C ASP A 183 31.71 -9.12 -24.16
N ARG A 184 32.32 -8.10 -23.57
CA ARG A 184 31.71 -6.78 -23.44
C ARG A 184 31.82 -5.96 -24.70
N THR A 185 32.74 -6.29 -25.61
CA THR A 185 33.03 -5.49 -26.81
C THR A 185 32.08 -5.79 -27.96
N ARG A 186 31.43 -6.96 -27.91
CA ARG A 186 30.51 -7.46 -28.92
C ARG A 186 29.15 -7.72 -28.29
N SER A 187 28.51 -6.67 -27.79
CA SER A 187 27.14 -6.77 -27.28
C SER A 187 26.12 -6.77 -28.41
N GLY A 188 25.03 -7.53 -28.24
CA GLY A 188 23.81 -7.39 -29.03
C GLY A 188 22.77 -6.54 -28.31
N CYS A 189 21.86 -5.94 -29.04
CA CYS A 189 20.70 -5.33 -28.41
C CYS A 189 19.50 -5.15 -29.33
N LEU A 190 18.37 -4.84 -28.71
CA LEU A 190 17.11 -4.52 -29.37
C LEU A 190 16.53 -3.24 -28.77
N HIS A 191 16.12 -2.29 -29.62
CA HIS A 191 15.40 -1.09 -29.19
C HIS A 191 13.88 -1.26 -29.32
N ARG A 192 13.19 -1.34 -28.18
CA ARG A 192 11.72 -1.46 -28.08
C ARG A 192 11.21 -0.66 -26.87
N GLY A 193 11.22 0.67 -26.98
CA GLY A 193 10.94 1.59 -25.87
C GLY A 193 12.14 1.70 -24.93
N SER A 194 12.56 0.58 -24.33
CA SER A 194 13.85 0.40 -23.67
C SER A 194 14.83 -0.36 -24.57
N THR A 195 16.12 -0.27 -24.23
CA THR A 195 17.22 -0.98 -24.91
C THR A 195 17.50 -2.29 -24.18
N PHE A 196 17.18 -3.41 -24.82
CA PHE A 196 17.46 -4.74 -24.28
C PHE A 196 18.85 -5.17 -24.70
N CYS A 197 19.75 -5.33 -23.75
CA CYS A 197 21.17 -5.61 -23.96
C CYS A 197 21.47 -7.07 -23.70
N VAL A 198 22.30 -7.68 -24.55
CA VAL A 198 22.84 -9.03 -24.34
C VAL A 198 24.34 -9.05 -24.64
N ALA A 199 25.09 -9.83 -23.88
CA ALA A 199 26.50 -10.09 -24.12
C ALA A 199 26.80 -11.58 -23.92
N PRO A 200 27.54 -12.23 -24.82
CA PRO A 200 27.79 -13.66 -24.74
C PRO A 200 28.75 -13.97 -23.57
N ILE A 201 28.51 -15.10 -22.91
CA ILE A 201 29.44 -15.63 -21.91
C ILE A 201 30.36 -16.60 -22.64
N VAL A 202 31.64 -16.28 -22.66
CA VAL A 202 32.66 -16.98 -23.45
C VAL A 202 33.88 -17.30 -22.58
N PRO A 203 34.60 -18.37 -22.89
CA PRO A 203 35.86 -18.67 -22.24
C PRO A 203 36.91 -17.58 -22.53
N GLY A 204 37.52 -17.02 -21.49
CA GLY A 204 38.53 -15.97 -21.58
C GLY A 204 37.97 -14.55 -21.69
N GLY A 205 36.64 -14.37 -21.73
CA GLY A 205 36.00 -13.05 -21.75
C GLY A 205 36.06 -12.30 -23.07
N GLU A 206 36.69 -12.87 -24.10
CA GLU A 206 36.68 -12.33 -25.46
C GLU A 206 36.36 -13.44 -26.43
N LEU A 207 35.44 -13.19 -27.37
CA LEU A 207 35.10 -14.16 -28.38
C LEU A 207 36.30 -14.31 -29.33
N ALA A 208 36.92 -15.49 -29.36
CA ALA A 208 38.06 -15.72 -30.25
C ALA A 208 37.62 -15.67 -31.72
N ALA A 209 38.36 -14.93 -32.55
CA ALA A 209 38.07 -14.75 -33.97
C ALA A 209 38.04 -16.06 -34.77
N ASN A 210 38.74 -17.10 -34.27
CA ASN A 210 38.86 -18.42 -34.90
C ASN A 210 38.30 -19.55 -34.02
N SER A 211 37.37 -19.28 -33.09
CA SER A 211 36.79 -20.38 -32.29
C SER A 211 35.90 -21.27 -33.16
N SER A 212 36.17 -22.58 -33.12
CA SER A 212 35.34 -23.65 -33.70
C SER A 212 34.00 -23.84 -32.97
N GLU A 213 33.71 -23.02 -31.95
CA GLU A 213 32.45 -23.04 -31.22
C GLU A 213 31.37 -22.32 -32.02
N GLU A 214 30.72 -23.04 -32.93
CA GLU A 214 29.61 -22.51 -33.72
C GLU A 214 28.37 -22.16 -32.87
N ARG A 215 28.28 -22.66 -31.63
CA ARG A 215 27.08 -22.53 -30.79
C ARG A 215 27.30 -21.60 -29.60
N GLN A 216 26.39 -20.65 -29.41
CA GLN A 216 26.34 -19.79 -28.22
C GLN A 216 25.06 -20.06 -27.42
N ASP A 217 25.21 -20.54 -26.18
CA ASP A 217 24.08 -20.95 -25.33
C ASP A 217 23.82 -19.99 -24.17
N PHE A 218 24.82 -19.26 -23.71
CA PHE A 218 24.74 -18.46 -22.47
C PHE A 218 25.01 -16.98 -22.74
N PHE A 219 24.18 -16.12 -22.17
CA PHE A 219 24.27 -14.67 -22.29
C PHE A 219 24.06 -14.00 -20.94
N MET A 220 24.83 -12.95 -20.69
CA MET A 220 24.44 -11.93 -19.74
C MET A 220 23.47 -10.97 -20.41
N ALA A 221 22.42 -10.57 -19.70
CA ALA A 221 21.40 -9.69 -20.22
C ALA A 221 21.01 -8.62 -19.20
N GLY A 222 20.58 -7.47 -19.71
CA GLY A 222 20.16 -6.32 -18.92
C GLY A 222 19.42 -5.30 -19.78
N VAL A 223 18.87 -4.27 -19.15
CA VAL A 223 18.10 -3.24 -19.86
C VAL A 223 18.73 -1.87 -19.62
N ASP A 224 18.83 -1.08 -20.68
CA ASP A 224 19.34 0.31 -20.69
C ASP A 224 20.77 0.44 -20.13
N CYS A 225 21.63 -0.53 -20.41
CA CYS A 225 22.98 -0.63 -19.85
C CYS A 225 24.06 -1.07 -20.87
N CYS A 226 23.85 -0.81 -22.16
CA CYS A 226 24.83 -1.03 -23.22
C CYS A 226 24.80 0.11 -24.25
N SER A 227 25.93 0.35 -24.91
CA SER A 227 25.98 1.13 -26.16
C SER A 227 25.89 0.19 -27.35
N CYS A 228 25.10 0.53 -28.36
CA CYS A 228 24.77 -0.38 -29.46
C CYS A 228 25.09 0.17 -30.86
N PRO A 229 25.95 -0.51 -31.63
CA PRO A 229 26.92 -1.54 -31.19
C PRO A 229 27.95 -0.94 -30.23
N GLY A 230 28.50 -1.72 -29.29
CA GLY A 230 29.42 -1.18 -28.30
C GLY A 230 29.59 -2.03 -27.04
N GLU A 231 29.75 -1.33 -25.92
CA GLU A 231 30.20 -1.89 -24.66
C GLU A 231 29.03 -2.31 -23.77
N PHE A 232 29.06 -3.54 -23.28
CA PHE A 232 28.13 -4.03 -22.27
C PHE A 232 28.53 -3.60 -20.86
N ARG A 233 27.60 -2.98 -20.11
CA ARG A 233 27.81 -2.44 -18.75
C ARG A 233 26.66 -2.78 -17.78
N CYS A 234 26.00 -3.93 -17.96
CA CYS A 234 24.93 -4.35 -17.07
C CYS A 234 25.46 -5.14 -15.87
N GLY A 235 24.85 -4.94 -14.70
CA GLY A 235 25.18 -5.70 -13.48
C GLY A 235 26.55 -5.33 -12.92
N ALA A 236 27.27 -6.33 -12.38
CA ALA A 236 28.59 -6.17 -11.75
C ALA A 236 29.74 -6.05 -12.78
N TRP A 237 29.56 -5.22 -13.81
CA TRP A 237 30.49 -5.12 -14.94
C TRP A 237 31.87 -4.54 -14.59
N ASP A 238 31.93 -3.79 -13.50
CA ASP A 238 33.09 -3.06 -12.99
C ASP A 238 33.92 -3.88 -12.00
N VAL A 239 33.44 -5.07 -11.62
CA VAL A 239 34.11 -5.93 -10.65
C VAL A 239 34.96 -6.99 -11.38
N PRO A 240 36.27 -7.08 -11.11
CA PRO A 240 37.16 -8.07 -11.74
C PRO A 240 37.00 -9.46 -11.08
N ALA A 241 35.82 -10.04 -11.20
CA ALA A 241 35.49 -11.37 -10.68
C ALA A 241 34.92 -12.25 -11.80
N ALA A 242 35.00 -13.58 -11.59
CA ALA A 242 34.32 -14.52 -12.45
C ALA A 242 32.82 -14.19 -12.50
N PRO A 243 32.17 -14.23 -13.67
CA PRO A 243 30.77 -13.87 -13.76
C PRO A 243 29.92 -14.87 -12.97
N GLY A 244 29.11 -14.36 -12.03
CA GLY A 244 27.97 -15.05 -11.48
C GLY A 244 26.71 -14.65 -12.26
N GLY A 245 25.77 -15.57 -12.37
CA GLY A 245 24.52 -15.38 -13.11
C GLY A 245 23.30 -15.76 -12.27
N LEU A 246 22.40 -14.79 -12.08
CA LEU A 246 21.02 -15.08 -11.66
C LEU A 246 20.14 -15.12 -12.89
N ARG A 247 19.44 -16.24 -13.12
CA ARG A 247 18.62 -16.40 -14.32
C ARG A 247 17.46 -15.40 -14.34
N ILE A 248 17.18 -14.88 -15.54
CA ILE A 248 16.06 -13.97 -15.77
C ILE A 248 14.82 -14.76 -16.18
N PHE A 249 13.71 -14.59 -15.46
CA PHE A 249 12.48 -15.36 -15.63
C PHE A 249 11.32 -14.60 -16.26
N ASP A 250 11.48 -13.29 -16.42
CA ASP A 250 10.48 -12.42 -17.01
C ASP A 250 10.28 -12.81 -18.49
N ALA A 251 9.08 -13.32 -18.82
CA ALA A 251 8.78 -13.86 -20.13
C ALA A 251 8.83 -12.79 -21.22
N ASP A 252 8.24 -11.62 -20.95
CA ASP A 252 8.19 -10.51 -21.89
C ASP A 252 9.60 -10.00 -22.19
N ARG A 253 10.44 -9.88 -21.15
CA ARG A 253 11.84 -9.47 -21.35
C ARG A 253 12.67 -10.56 -22.03
N ASN A 254 12.42 -11.83 -21.74
CA ASN A 254 13.15 -12.95 -22.35
C ASN A 254 12.93 -13.03 -23.86
N ASP A 255 11.74 -12.71 -24.36
CA ASP A 255 11.48 -12.65 -25.81
C ASP A 255 12.29 -11.54 -26.48
N HIS A 256 12.39 -10.36 -25.84
CA HIS A 256 13.23 -9.28 -26.33
C HIS A 256 14.73 -9.59 -26.27
N PHE A 257 15.20 -10.24 -25.22
CA PHE A 257 16.59 -10.71 -25.13
C PHE A 257 16.90 -11.78 -26.18
N ARG A 258 15.93 -12.64 -26.51
CA ARG A 258 16.07 -13.64 -27.57
C ARG A 258 16.27 -12.99 -28.93
N LEU A 259 15.47 -12.00 -29.28
CA LEU A 259 15.63 -11.25 -30.52
C LEU A 259 16.99 -10.53 -30.59
N ALA A 260 17.40 -9.88 -29.50
CA ALA A 260 18.71 -9.24 -29.40
C ALA A 260 19.87 -10.25 -29.57
N ALA A 261 19.73 -11.46 -29.02
CA ALA A 261 20.70 -12.53 -29.19
C ALA A 261 20.71 -13.07 -30.63
N GLU A 262 19.55 -13.23 -31.27
CA GLU A 262 19.42 -13.69 -32.66
C GLU A 262 20.10 -12.72 -33.64
N GLU A 263 19.93 -11.41 -33.45
CA GLU A 263 20.65 -10.38 -34.21
C GLU A 263 22.18 -10.46 -33.99
N TRP A 264 22.60 -10.58 -32.73
CA TRP A 264 24.01 -10.75 -32.38
C TRP A 264 24.62 -11.99 -33.05
N ALA A 265 23.90 -13.12 -33.02
CA ALA A 265 24.37 -14.38 -33.55
C ALA A 265 24.51 -14.32 -35.08
N THR A 266 23.56 -13.66 -35.76
CA THR A 266 23.61 -13.42 -37.20
C THR A 266 24.83 -12.57 -37.57
N THR A 267 25.10 -11.52 -36.78
CA THR A 267 26.23 -10.60 -37.01
C THR A 267 27.60 -11.28 -36.84
N HIS A 268 27.70 -12.23 -35.91
CA HIS A 268 28.95 -12.89 -35.55
C HIS A 268 29.07 -14.33 -36.08
N GLY A 269 28.18 -14.76 -36.97
CA GLY A 269 28.22 -16.09 -37.58
C GLY A 269 28.07 -17.24 -36.57
N ARG A 270 27.27 -17.04 -35.52
CA ARG A 270 26.99 -18.03 -34.48
C ARG A 270 25.58 -18.61 -34.63
N THR A 271 25.39 -19.79 -34.07
CA THR A 271 24.09 -20.48 -34.02
C THR A 271 23.53 -20.43 -32.60
N LEU A 272 22.24 -20.12 -32.49
CA LEU A 272 21.48 -20.21 -31.25
C LEU A 272 20.53 -21.40 -31.32
N ARG A 273 20.48 -22.20 -30.26
CA ARG A 273 19.44 -23.23 -30.11
C ARG A 273 18.41 -22.82 -29.06
N ARG A 274 18.87 -22.65 -27.83
CA ARG A 274 18.06 -22.26 -26.68
C ARG A 274 18.90 -21.35 -25.80
N PRO A 275 19.03 -20.06 -26.12
CA PRO A 275 19.84 -19.15 -25.32
C PRO A 275 19.24 -19.02 -23.92
N MET A 276 20.09 -18.95 -22.91
CA MET A 276 19.69 -18.64 -21.54
C MET A 276 20.30 -17.32 -21.10
N PHE A 277 19.48 -16.53 -20.43
CA PHE A 277 19.80 -15.17 -20.02
C PHE A 277 19.98 -15.09 -18.51
N PHE A 278 21.10 -14.50 -18.12
CA PHE A 278 21.45 -14.27 -16.73
C PHE A 278 21.69 -12.78 -16.49
N SER A 279 21.31 -12.32 -15.31
CA SER A 279 21.76 -11.03 -14.79
C SER A 279 23.12 -11.21 -14.13
N TRP A 280 24.05 -10.32 -14.48
CA TRP A 280 25.44 -10.41 -14.03
C TRP A 280 25.58 -9.93 -12.59
N VAL A 281 26.03 -10.84 -11.73
CA VAL A 281 26.31 -10.61 -10.31
C VAL A 281 27.69 -11.15 -9.93
N THR A 282 28.33 -10.57 -8.92
CA THR A 282 29.66 -11.01 -8.45
C THR A 282 29.56 -12.34 -7.69
N ASP A 283 28.65 -12.42 -6.72
CA ASP A 283 28.36 -13.62 -5.97
C ASP A 283 26.86 -13.97 -6.16
N PRO A 284 26.56 -15.02 -6.94
CA PRO A 284 25.18 -15.37 -7.25
C PRO A 284 24.44 -15.96 -6.04
N VAL A 285 25.15 -16.55 -5.07
CA VAL A 285 24.54 -17.08 -3.84
C VAL A 285 24.17 -15.93 -2.90
N ALA A 286 25.08 -14.97 -2.72
CA ALA A 286 24.79 -13.78 -1.92
C ALA A 286 23.68 -12.93 -2.55
N ALA A 287 23.70 -12.73 -3.88
CA ALA A 287 22.68 -11.97 -4.59
C ALA A 287 21.29 -12.63 -4.48
N TYR A 288 21.22 -13.96 -4.56
CA TYR A 288 19.98 -14.71 -4.32
C TYR A 288 19.43 -14.46 -2.90
N LYS A 289 20.30 -14.56 -1.88
CA LYS A 289 19.91 -14.34 -0.48
C LYS A 289 19.47 -12.90 -0.24
N GLU A 290 20.15 -11.94 -0.87
CA GLU A 290 19.85 -10.52 -0.75
C GLU A 290 18.42 -10.17 -1.17
N LEU A 291 17.85 -10.88 -2.16
CA LEU A 291 16.44 -10.69 -2.56
C LEU A 291 15.48 -10.87 -1.38
N TYR A 292 15.69 -11.91 -0.56
CA TYR A 292 14.84 -12.17 0.60
C TYR A 292 15.14 -11.23 1.75
N ASP A 293 16.43 -10.97 2.03
CA ASP A 293 16.85 -10.10 3.13
C ASP A 293 16.35 -8.65 2.91
N ARG A 294 16.45 -8.12 1.68
CA ARG A 294 15.88 -6.80 1.35
C ARG A 294 14.36 -6.78 1.48
N ALA A 295 13.66 -7.80 0.96
CA ALA A 295 12.20 -7.86 1.06
C ALA A 295 11.72 -7.92 2.52
N THR A 296 12.39 -8.71 3.35
CA THR A 296 12.05 -8.84 4.77
C THR A 296 12.35 -7.57 5.55
N MET A 297 13.48 -6.90 5.27
CA MET A 297 13.81 -5.61 5.88
C MET A 297 12.78 -4.53 5.54
N VAL A 298 12.43 -4.37 4.26
CA VAL A 298 11.43 -3.37 3.83
C VAL A 298 10.05 -3.69 4.40
N LYS A 299 9.66 -4.97 4.42
CA LYS A 299 8.40 -5.41 5.05
C LYS A 299 8.39 -5.08 6.55
N ALA A 300 9.45 -5.41 7.28
CA ALA A 300 9.55 -5.13 8.71
C ALA A 300 9.47 -3.64 9.01
N PHE A 301 10.20 -2.83 8.23
CA PHE A 301 10.13 -1.37 8.32
C PHE A 301 8.70 -0.86 8.07
N ALA A 302 8.02 -1.35 7.02
CA ALA A 302 6.66 -0.96 6.70
C ALA A 302 5.64 -1.36 7.77
N LEU A 303 5.82 -2.52 8.43
CA LEU A 303 4.96 -2.98 9.54
C LEU A 303 5.04 -2.08 10.77
N VAL A 304 6.14 -1.34 10.95
CA VAL A 304 6.31 -0.38 12.05
C VAL A 304 5.89 1.03 11.62
N VAL A 305 6.37 1.49 10.47
CA VAL A 305 6.16 2.85 10.00
C VAL A 305 4.71 3.07 9.53
N GLY A 306 4.07 2.08 8.90
CA GLY A 306 2.68 2.19 8.44
C GLY A 306 1.71 2.51 9.58
N PRO A 307 1.66 1.73 10.66
CA PRO A 307 0.81 2.04 11.81
C PRO A 307 1.14 3.39 12.46
N LEU A 308 2.42 3.73 12.58
CA LEU A 308 2.86 5.00 13.14
C LEU A 308 2.35 6.19 12.32
N THR A 309 2.47 6.14 10.98
CA THR A 309 1.99 7.22 10.10
C THR A 309 0.47 7.37 10.16
N ILE A 310 -0.28 6.26 10.30
CA ILE A 310 -1.74 6.29 10.48
C ILE A 310 -2.11 6.95 11.81
N VAL A 311 -1.40 6.63 12.90
CA VAL A 311 -1.62 7.28 14.21
C VAL A 311 -1.31 8.76 14.15
N LEU A 312 -0.18 9.15 13.55
CA LEU A 312 0.18 10.57 13.37
C LEU A 312 -0.85 11.32 12.53
N ALA A 313 -1.36 10.70 11.46
CA ALA A 313 -2.43 11.28 10.64
C ALA A 313 -3.72 11.48 11.45
N ALA A 314 -4.11 10.53 12.28
CA ALA A 314 -5.28 10.67 13.14
C ALA A 314 -5.12 11.81 14.18
N VAL A 315 -3.93 11.96 14.76
CA VAL A 315 -3.61 13.07 15.68
C VAL A 315 -3.69 14.42 14.94
N ALA A 316 -3.14 14.50 13.73
CA ALA A 316 -3.21 15.71 12.90
C ALA A 316 -4.66 16.07 12.53
N LEU A 317 -5.48 15.07 12.19
CA LEU A 317 -6.91 15.25 11.90
C LEU A 317 -7.71 15.70 13.13
N ASN A 318 -7.34 15.23 14.33
CA ASN A 318 -7.92 15.74 15.57
C ASN A 318 -7.57 17.21 15.82
N GLY A 319 -6.33 17.62 15.52
CA GLY A 319 -5.94 19.02 15.56
C GLY A 319 -6.71 19.88 14.54
N ALA A 320 -6.88 19.37 13.32
CA ALA A 320 -7.59 20.05 12.24
C ALA A 320 -9.06 20.30 12.56
N ILE A 321 -9.79 19.33 13.13
CA ILE A 321 -11.17 19.58 13.57
C ILE A 321 -11.24 20.62 14.70
N GLY A 322 -10.26 20.64 15.61
CA GLY A 322 -10.15 21.68 16.64
C GLY A 322 -10.02 23.09 16.03
N LEU A 323 -9.20 23.24 14.98
CA LEU A 323 -9.07 24.49 14.24
C LEU A 323 -10.38 24.89 13.52
N LEU A 324 -11.08 23.92 12.91
CA LEU A 324 -12.37 24.17 12.25
C LEU A 324 -13.46 24.62 13.24
N VAL A 325 -13.47 24.05 14.44
CA VAL A 325 -14.38 24.48 15.52
C VAL A 325 -14.03 25.88 16.00
N GLY A 326 -12.74 26.19 16.18
CA GLY A 326 -12.27 27.54 16.51
C GLY A 326 -12.66 28.59 15.46
N ALA A 327 -12.65 28.21 14.18
CA ALA A 327 -13.07 29.05 13.06
C ALA A 327 -14.60 29.15 12.88
N LYS A 328 -15.41 28.49 13.73
CA LYS A 328 -16.87 28.39 13.63
C LYS A 328 -17.38 27.74 12.33
N LEU A 329 -16.51 27.00 11.63
CA LEU A 329 -16.86 26.22 10.44
C LEU A 329 -17.48 24.86 10.79
N ALA A 330 -17.18 24.35 11.97
CA ALA A 330 -17.75 23.12 12.52
C ALA A 330 -18.35 23.39 13.90
N ALA A 331 -19.54 22.87 14.18
CA ALA A 331 -20.18 23.01 15.48
C ALA A 331 -20.91 21.71 15.87
N PRO A 332 -20.83 21.25 17.13
CA PRO A 332 -21.48 20.02 17.60
C PRO A 332 -23.01 20.13 17.78
N ILE A 333 -23.63 21.20 17.29
CA ILE A 333 -25.06 21.50 17.49
C ILE A 333 -25.89 20.70 16.47
N GLU A 334 -27.09 20.23 16.85
CA GLU A 334 -28.06 19.53 15.98
C GLU A 334 -27.50 18.26 15.27
N THR A 335 -27.65 17.09 15.89
CA THR A 335 -27.27 15.81 15.25
C THR A 335 -28.26 15.42 14.15
N PRO A 336 -27.84 15.23 12.89
CA PRO A 336 -28.70 14.73 11.84
C PRO A 336 -28.87 13.21 12.00
N LEU A 337 -29.99 12.76 12.55
CA LEU A 337 -30.33 11.34 12.66
C LEU A 337 -31.51 10.97 11.76
N PRO A 338 -31.52 9.74 11.21
CA PRO A 338 -32.63 9.27 10.40
C PRO A 338 -33.91 9.13 11.24
N PRO A 339 -35.11 9.25 10.62
CA PRO A 339 -36.39 9.11 11.29
C PRO A 339 -36.55 7.73 11.98
N PRO A 340 -37.48 7.61 12.95
CA PRO A 340 -37.70 6.36 13.69
C PRO A 340 -37.98 5.18 12.75
N GLY A 341 -37.37 4.03 13.05
CA GLY A 341 -37.42 2.81 12.23
C GLY A 341 -36.06 2.12 12.15
N LEU A 342 -35.85 1.36 11.07
CA LEU A 342 -34.62 0.57 10.82
C LEU A 342 -33.35 1.44 10.80
N GLY A 343 -33.42 2.65 10.23
CA GLY A 343 -32.31 3.59 10.19
C GLY A 343 -31.81 3.99 11.58
N ARG A 344 -32.70 4.13 12.57
CA ARG A 344 -32.34 4.47 13.95
C ARG A 344 -31.64 3.32 14.66
N ALA A 345 -32.11 2.08 14.45
CA ALA A 345 -31.44 0.89 14.96
C ALA A 345 -30.00 0.76 14.41
N LEU A 346 -29.84 0.92 13.09
CA LEU A 346 -28.52 0.88 12.45
C LEU A 346 -27.60 2.03 12.89
N SER A 347 -28.15 3.23 13.12
CA SER A 347 -27.38 4.38 13.60
C SER A 347 -26.72 4.12 14.96
N SER A 348 -27.37 3.36 15.85
CA SER A 348 -26.81 3.01 17.16
C SER A 348 -25.57 2.11 17.06
N GLN A 349 -25.48 1.29 16.02
CA GLN A 349 -24.37 0.36 15.78
C GLN A 349 -23.24 1.01 14.97
N LEU A 350 -23.58 1.73 13.89
CA LEU A 350 -22.61 2.29 12.95
C LEU A 350 -22.11 3.68 13.34
N LEU A 351 -22.90 4.44 14.12
CA LEU A 351 -22.59 5.82 14.53
C LEU A 351 -22.89 6.01 16.04
N PRO A 352 -22.27 5.23 16.94
CA PRO A 352 -22.62 5.20 18.36
C PRO A 352 -22.47 6.56 19.06
N HIS A 353 -21.48 7.36 18.66
CA HIS A 353 -21.26 8.70 19.24
C HIS A 353 -22.39 9.68 18.90
N MET A 354 -22.85 9.69 17.66
CA MET A 354 -23.98 10.52 17.23
C MET A 354 -25.26 10.10 17.95
N HIS A 355 -25.48 8.78 18.05
CA HIS A 355 -26.65 8.24 18.74
C HIS A 355 -26.67 8.65 20.21
N ARG A 356 -25.54 8.50 20.92
CA ARG A 356 -25.42 8.90 22.33
C ARG A 356 -25.66 10.39 22.52
N HIS A 357 -25.09 11.23 21.66
CA HIS A 357 -25.26 12.69 21.75
C HIS A 357 -26.71 13.11 21.53
N TYR A 358 -27.42 12.46 20.61
CA TYR A 358 -28.83 12.73 20.38
C TYR A 358 -29.71 12.32 21.57
N MET A 359 -29.45 11.16 22.18
CA MET A 359 -30.21 10.75 23.36
C MET A 359 -30.03 11.75 24.52
N LEU A 360 -28.82 12.26 24.73
CA LEU A 360 -28.55 13.33 25.70
C LEU A 360 -29.33 14.61 25.37
N GLN A 361 -29.38 15.02 24.10
CA GLN A 361 -30.20 16.16 23.67
C GLN A 361 -31.71 15.95 23.90
N GLN A 362 -32.21 14.72 23.74
CA GLN A 362 -33.61 14.39 24.05
C GLN A 362 -33.90 14.43 25.56
N GLU A 363 -32.97 13.97 26.40
CA GLU A 363 -33.10 14.03 27.86
C GLU A 363 -33.10 15.48 28.36
N GLU A 364 -32.21 16.33 27.83
CA GLU A 364 -32.15 17.76 28.15
C GLU A 364 -33.38 18.53 27.64
N GLY A 365 -33.90 18.16 26.47
CA GLY A 365 -35.14 18.72 25.91
C GLY A 365 -36.43 18.19 26.59
N GLY A 366 -36.33 17.11 27.38
CA GLY A 366 -37.47 16.40 27.97
C GLY A 366 -38.29 17.15 29.04
N GLY A 367 -37.91 18.39 29.39
CA GLY A 367 -38.72 19.29 30.22
C GLY A 367 -39.71 20.16 29.42
N ALA A 368 -39.57 20.25 28.10
CA ALA A 368 -40.50 20.94 27.22
C ALA A 368 -40.52 20.24 25.87
N ALA A 369 -41.64 19.59 25.54
CA ALA A 369 -41.88 18.99 24.24
C ALA A 369 -41.43 19.94 23.12
N PRO A 370 -40.71 19.46 22.08
CA PRO A 370 -40.27 20.34 21.00
C PRO A 370 -41.46 20.66 20.10
N LEU A 371 -42.27 21.63 20.51
CA LEU A 371 -43.02 22.49 19.60
C LEU A 371 -42.13 23.68 19.22
N VAL A 372 -40.94 23.41 18.67
CA VAL A 372 -40.23 24.41 17.88
C VAL A 372 -40.48 24.08 16.41
N LYS A 373 -41.72 24.34 15.98
CA LYS A 373 -41.92 24.90 14.65
C LYS A 373 -41.19 26.24 14.70
N TYR A 374 -40.09 26.39 13.98
CA TYR A 374 -39.55 27.71 13.68
C TYR A 374 -40.58 28.43 12.79
N ALA A 375 -41.56 29.07 13.40
CA ALA A 375 -42.30 30.16 12.80
C ALA A 375 -41.47 31.42 13.10
N VAL A 376 -40.59 31.76 12.16
CA VAL A 376 -40.12 33.14 12.01
C VAL A 376 -40.95 33.75 10.90
N LEU A 377 -41.96 34.51 11.29
CA LEU A 377 -42.23 35.83 10.75
C LEU A 377 -42.17 36.81 11.92
#